data_AF-A0A966NTZ9-F1
#
_entry.id   AF-A0A966NTZ9-F1
#
_cell.length_a   1.000
_cell.length_b   1.000
_cell.length_c   1.000
_cell.angle_alpha   90.00
_cell.angle_beta   90.00
_cell.angle_gamma   90.00
#
_symmetry.space_group_name_H-M   'P 1'
#
loop_
_entity.id
_entity.type
_entity.pdbx_description
1 polymer ?
#
loop_
_entity_poly.entity_id
_entity_poly.type
_entity_poly.pdbx_seq_one_letter_code
_entity_poly.pdbx_strand_id
1 'polypeptide(L)'
;MTKLGVEDLLDATVDRLERSESRPGQVTMAREITSAIESGRHLIVQAGTGTGKSLGYLVPVALSGRRTVVATYTKALQDQLAKFDLPLVASVVEAELGHDLTFAVLKGRSNYLCLQRVDELNDRSQQLDVDPSGTAAVRKLIEWSHETLTGDSGDIDWSLSDNAWRQVSVTSEECPGAR
;
A
#
# COMPACT_ATOMS: atom_id res chain seq x y z
N MET A 1 22.41 -23.62 11.24
CA MET A 1 21.14 -22.92 10.95
C MET A 1 20.73 -23.31 9.55
N THR A 2 19.68 -24.13 9.43
CA THR A 2 19.07 -24.46 8.13
C THR A 2 18.59 -23.14 7.52
N LYS A 3 18.93 -22.89 6.25
CA LYS A 3 18.49 -21.68 5.55
C LYS A 3 16.96 -21.78 5.41
N LEU A 4 16.23 -20.86 6.01
CA LEU A 4 14.76 -20.81 5.94
C LEU A 4 14.32 -20.76 4.47
N GLY A 5 13.49 -21.70 4.05
CA GLY A 5 12.97 -21.79 2.69
C GLY A 5 11.70 -20.96 2.49
N VAL A 6 11.27 -20.85 1.23
CA VAL A 6 10.00 -20.16 0.89
C VAL A 6 8.79 -20.82 1.53
N GLU A 7 8.80 -22.14 1.66
CA GLU A 7 7.71 -22.89 2.30
C GLU A 7 7.65 -22.63 3.79
N ASP A 8 8.79 -22.70 4.48
CA ASP A 8 8.86 -22.42 5.92
C ASP A 8 8.33 -21.01 6.23
N LEU A 9 8.73 -20.01 5.44
CA LEU A 9 8.28 -18.63 5.62
C LEU A 9 6.80 -18.45 5.24
N LEU A 10 6.30 -19.19 4.23
CA LEU A 10 4.89 -19.16 3.84
C LEU A 10 4.01 -19.77 4.93
N ASP A 11 4.42 -20.91 5.48
CA ASP A 11 3.72 -21.59 6.57
C ASP A 11 3.70 -20.69 7.82
N ALA A 12 4.85 -20.12 8.21
CA ALA A 12 4.93 -19.15 9.30
C ALA A 12 4.03 -17.92 9.09
N THR A 13 3.81 -17.51 7.84
CA THR A 13 2.90 -16.41 7.50
C THR A 13 1.43 -16.82 7.60
N VAL A 14 1.08 -18.00 7.09
CA VAL A 14 -0.30 -18.51 7.10
C VAL A 14 -0.75 -18.86 8.51
N ASP A 15 0.15 -19.35 9.37
CA ASP A 15 -0.14 -19.71 10.77
C ASP A 15 -0.52 -18.51 11.66
N ARG A 16 -0.23 -17.28 11.23
CA ARG A 16 -0.69 -16.06 11.90
C ARG A 16 -2.13 -15.66 11.56
N LEU A 17 -2.76 -16.35 10.61
CA LEU A 17 -4.17 -16.11 10.25
C LEU A 17 -5.10 -16.92 11.16
N GLU A 18 -6.21 -16.33 11.61
CA GLU A 18 -7.20 -16.99 12.47
C GLU A 18 -7.80 -18.28 11.86
N ARG A 19 -7.77 -18.39 10.53
CA ARG A 19 -8.23 -19.56 9.76
C ARG A 19 -7.19 -19.95 8.73
N SER A 20 -6.19 -20.68 9.19
CA SER A 20 -5.17 -21.32 8.37
C SER A 20 -5.75 -22.58 7.69
N GLU A 21 -5.57 -22.70 6.38
CA GLU A 21 -5.80 -23.95 5.65
C GLU A 21 -4.63 -24.16 4.67
N SER A 22 -4.19 -25.41 4.51
CA SER A 22 -3.14 -25.73 3.54
C SER A 22 -3.69 -25.57 2.12
N ARG A 23 -2.98 -24.80 1.28
CA ARG A 23 -3.36 -24.52 -0.10
C ARG A 23 -2.24 -24.95 -1.04
N PRO A 24 -2.29 -26.17 -1.62
CA PRO A 24 -1.22 -26.68 -2.49
C PRO A 24 -0.89 -25.76 -3.67
N GLY A 25 -1.89 -25.08 -4.23
CA GLY A 25 -1.71 -24.10 -5.30
C GLY A 25 -0.92 -22.85 -4.87
N GLN A 26 -1.06 -22.42 -3.62
CA GLN A 26 -0.30 -21.32 -3.04
C GLN A 26 1.18 -21.68 -2.88
N VAL A 27 1.44 -22.88 -2.35
CA VAL A 27 2.80 -23.43 -2.19
C VAL A 27 3.49 -23.56 -3.55
N THR A 28 2.76 -24.11 -4.54
CA THR A 28 3.27 -24.26 -5.91
C THR A 28 3.60 -22.89 -6.52
N MET A 29 2.70 -21.92 -6.38
CA MET A 29 2.92 -20.55 -6.84
C MET A 29 4.16 -19.92 -6.18
N ALA A 30 4.33 -20.05 -4.87
CA ALA A 30 5.47 -19.49 -4.15
C ALA A 30 6.81 -20.10 -4.58
N ARG A 31 6.85 -21.43 -4.78
CA ARG A 31 8.02 -22.14 -5.31
C ARG A 31 8.38 -21.68 -6.72
N GLU A 32 7.41 -21.62 -7.63
CA GLU A 32 7.64 -21.20 -9.00
C GLU A 32 8.09 -19.75 -9.11
N ILE A 33 7.53 -18.85 -8.29
CA ILE A 33 7.96 -17.45 -8.23
C ILE A 33 9.38 -17.34 -7.68
N THR A 34 9.74 -18.10 -6.64
CA THR A 34 11.12 -18.14 -6.11
C THR A 34 12.10 -18.56 -7.20
N SER A 35 11.83 -19.67 -7.88
CA SER A 35 12.63 -20.16 -9.01
C SER A 35 12.74 -19.11 -10.12
N ALA A 36 11.66 -18.41 -10.44
CA ALA A 36 11.65 -17.38 -11.48
C ALA A 36 12.51 -16.16 -11.11
N ILE A 37 12.47 -15.71 -9.86
CA ILE A 37 13.30 -14.62 -9.34
C ILE A 37 14.78 -15.01 -9.35
N GLU A 38 15.11 -16.21 -8.89
CA GLU A 38 16.49 -16.72 -8.83
C GLU A 38 17.10 -16.88 -10.23
N SER A 39 16.34 -17.43 -11.18
CA SER A 39 16.80 -17.66 -12.56
C SER A 39 16.63 -16.45 -13.49
N GLY A 40 15.95 -15.40 -13.06
CA GLY A 40 15.73 -14.18 -13.86
C GLY A 40 14.80 -14.39 -15.06
N ARG A 41 13.87 -15.35 -15.00
CA ARG A 41 12.90 -15.64 -16.06
C ARG A 41 11.53 -15.02 -15.78
N HIS A 42 10.75 -14.86 -16.83
CA HIS A 42 9.33 -14.54 -16.70
C HIS A 42 8.51 -15.80 -16.33
N LEU A 43 7.46 -15.60 -15.55
CA LEU A 43 6.52 -16.63 -15.13
C LEU A 43 5.10 -16.09 -15.27
N ILE A 44 4.21 -16.90 -15.85
CA ILE A 44 2.77 -16.64 -15.88
C ILE A 44 2.11 -17.66 -14.97
N VAL A 45 1.34 -17.18 -13.98
CA VAL A 45 0.58 -18.03 -13.06
C VAL A 45 -0.89 -17.70 -13.19
N GLN A 46 -1.71 -18.72 -13.43
CA GLN A 46 -3.15 -18.62 -13.30
C GLN A 46 -3.56 -19.15 -11.92
N ALA A 47 -4.10 -18.28 -11.07
CA ALA A 47 -4.56 -18.64 -9.73
C ALA A 47 -5.99 -18.15 -9.49
N GLY A 48 -6.86 -19.07 -9.07
CA GLY A 48 -8.27 -18.82 -8.79
C GLY A 48 -8.47 -17.84 -7.62
N THR A 49 -9.71 -17.39 -7.43
CA THR A 49 -10.11 -16.70 -6.20
C THR A 49 -9.91 -17.64 -5.00
N GLY A 50 -9.56 -17.09 -3.83
CA GLY A 50 -9.34 -17.90 -2.62
C GLY A 50 -8.01 -18.66 -2.56
N THR A 51 -7.18 -18.69 -3.62
CA THR A 51 -5.88 -19.39 -3.61
C THR A 51 -4.84 -18.75 -2.66
N GLY A 52 -5.13 -17.61 -2.03
CA GLY A 52 -4.13 -16.89 -1.21
C GLY A 52 -3.02 -16.25 -2.04
N LYS A 53 -3.38 -15.75 -3.23
CA LYS A 53 -2.45 -15.20 -4.23
C LYS A 53 -1.50 -14.17 -3.65
N SER A 54 -1.99 -13.24 -2.83
CA SER A 54 -1.18 -12.17 -2.23
C SER A 54 0.02 -12.74 -1.49
N LEU A 55 -0.19 -13.60 -0.50
CA LEU A 55 0.92 -14.22 0.24
C LEU A 55 1.78 -15.12 -0.66
N GLY A 56 1.15 -15.80 -1.63
CA GLY A 56 1.84 -16.65 -2.60
C GLY A 56 2.89 -15.91 -3.45
N TYR A 57 2.72 -14.60 -3.73
CA TYR A 57 3.76 -13.79 -4.37
C TYR A 57 4.54 -12.89 -3.40
N LEU A 58 3.97 -12.44 -2.29
CA LEU A 58 4.64 -11.53 -1.35
C LEU A 58 5.75 -12.23 -0.56
N VAL A 59 5.50 -13.45 -0.08
CA VAL A 59 6.48 -14.23 0.68
C VAL A 59 7.76 -14.49 -0.12
N PRO A 60 7.72 -15.06 -1.35
CA PRO A 60 8.95 -15.27 -2.13
C PRO A 60 9.63 -13.95 -2.52
N VAL A 61 8.86 -12.88 -2.76
CA VAL A 61 9.42 -11.55 -3.02
C VAL A 61 10.17 -11.01 -1.81
N ALA A 62 9.60 -11.12 -0.61
CA ALA A 62 10.24 -10.67 0.62
C ALA A 62 11.50 -11.48 0.92
N LEU A 63 11.43 -12.81 0.81
CA LEU A 63 12.58 -13.71 0.99
C LEU A 63 13.72 -13.42 0.01
N SER A 64 13.41 -12.92 -1.19
CA SER A 64 14.44 -12.61 -2.20
C SER A 64 15.38 -11.47 -1.79
N GLY A 65 14.97 -10.61 -0.85
CA GLY A 65 15.70 -9.40 -0.46
C GLY A 65 15.85 -8.36 -1.58
N ARG A 66 15.13 -8.52 -2.71
CA ARG A 66 15.22 -7.61 -3.85
C ARG A 66 14.16 -6.51 -3.76
N ARG A 67 14.55 -5.29 -4.15
CA ARG A 67 13.59 -4.21 -4.38
C ARG A 67 12.60 -4.62 -5.46
N THR A 68 11.33 -4.72 -5.09
CA THR A 68 10.29 -5.28 -5.95
C THR A 68 9.11 -4.33 -6.09
N VAL A 69 8.57 -4.25 -7.30
CA VAL A 69 7.35 -3.51 -7.61
C VAL A 69 6.21 -4.51 -7.80
N VAL A 70 5.17 -4.38 -6.98
CA VAL A 70 3.92 -5.15 -7.14
C VAL A 70 2.90 -4.25 -7.84
N ALA A 71 2.57 -4.58 -9.08
CA ALA A 71 1.53 -3.89 -9.84
C ALA A 71 0.20 -4.66 -9.71
N THR A 72 -0.89 -3.93 -9.45
CA THR A 72 -2.24 -4.49 -9.33
C THR A 72 -3.26 -3.61 -10.05
N TYR A 73 -4.43 -4.15 -10.31
CA TYR A 73 -5.43 -3.54 -11.19
C TYR A 73 -6.09 -2.28 -10.61
N THR A 74 -6.33 -2.23 -9.29
CA THR A 74 -7.06 -1.13 -8.64
C THR A 74 -6.34 -0.60 -7.41
N LYS A 75 -6.62 0.66 -7.05
CA LYS A 75 -6.11 1.30 -5.82
C LYS A 75 -6.58 0.57 -4.57
N ALA A 76 -7.84 0.11 -4.55
CA ALA A 76 -8.37 -0.67 -3.43
C ALA A 76 -7.57 -1.97 -3.20
N LEU A 77 -7.11 -2.63 -4.26
CA LEU A 77 -6.23 -3.79 -4.12
C LEU A 77 -4.84 -3.39 -3.59
N GLN A 78 -4.30 -2.22 -3.97
CA GLN A 78 -3.06 -1.70 -3.38
C GLN A 78 -3.24 -1.45 -1.87
N ASP A 79 -4.37 -0.85 -1.48
CA ASP A 79 -4.69 -0.53 -0.09
C ASP A 79 -4.88 -1.80 0.74
N GLN A 80 -5.54 -2.81 0.19
CA GLN A 80 -5.68 -4.11 0.84
C GLN A 80 -4.30 -4.74 1.12
N LEU A 81 -3.37 -4.67 0.16
CA LEU A 81 -2.02 -5.17 0.37
C LEU A 81 -1.31 -4.39 1.47
N ALA A 82 -1.38 -3.06 1.44
CA ALA A 82 -0.67 -2.20 2.39
C ALA A 82 -1.23 -2.25 3.82
N LYS A 83 -2.55 -2.47 3.98
CA LYS A 83 -3.21 -2.48 5.28
C LYS A 83 -3.21 -3.85 5.95
N PHE A 84 -3.15 -4.94 5.18
CA PHE A 84 -3.29 -6.30 5.70
C PHE A 84 -2.12 -7.21 5.32
N ASP A 85 -1.92 -7.46 4.02
CA ASP A 85 -1.01 -8.52 3.59
C ASP A 85 0.48 -8.17 3.84
N LEU A 86 0.90 -6.93 3.54
CA LEU A 86 2.28 -6.46 3.72
C LEU A 86 2.68 -6.32 5.20
N PRO A 87 1.87 -5.73 6.09
CA PRO A 87 2.16 -5.73 7.54
C PRO A 87 2.32 -7.13 8.10
N LEU A 88 1.47 -8.07 7.67
CA LEU A 88 1.59 -9.47 8.07
C LEU A 88 2.92 -10.07 7.63
N VAL A 89 3.25 -9.98 6.33
CA VAL A 89 4.51 -10.51 5.80
C VAL A 89 5.72 -9.83 6.46
N ALA A 90 5.67 -8.52 6.68
CA ALA A 90 6.74 -7.78 7.35
C ALA A 90 6.98 -8.29 8.78
N SER A 91 5.91 -8.51 9.55
CA SER A 91 6.02 -9.04 10.92
C SER A 91 6.60 -10.46 10.99
N VAL A 92 6.44 -11.26 9.93
CA VAL A 92 6.99 -12.61 9.84
C VAL A 92 8.46 -12.54 9.42
N VAL A 93 8.78 -11.69 8.44
CA VAL A 93 10.16 -11.45 8.00
C VAL A 93 11.02 -10.95 9.16
N GLU A 94 10.51 -10.02 9.97
CA GLU A 94 11.22 -9.54 11.17
C GLU A 94 11.48 -10.69 12.16
N ALA A 95 10.45 -11.50 12.46
CA ALA A 95 10.54 -12.58 13.43
C ALA A 95 11.44 -13.74 12.98
N GLU A 96 11.35 -14.14 11.70
CA GLU A 96 12.00 -15.34 11.18
C GLU A 96 13.36 -15.07 10.53
N LEU A 97 13.54 -13.87 9.93
CA LEU A 97 14.76 -13.48 9.21
C LEU A 97 15.57 -12.40 9.92
N GLY A 98 15.03 -11.75 10.95
CA GLY A 98 15.75 -10.80 11.79
C GLY A 98 16.05 -9.45 11.14
N HIS A 99 15.29 -9.06 10.12
CA HIS A 99 15.43 -7.75 9.48
C HIS A 99 14.06 -7.18 9.06
N ASP A 100 14.01 -5.87 8.85
CA ASP A 100 12.76 -5.18 8.49
C ASP A 100 12.43 -5.37 7.00
N LEU A 101 11.13 -5.51 6.71
CA LEU A 101 10.59 -5.38 5.37
C LEU A 101 9.89 -4.02 5.23
N THR A 102 10.55 -3.08 4.56
CA THR A 102 9.96 -1.76 4.27
C THR A 102 9.14 -1.81 2.98
N PHE A 103 7.98 -1.15 2.98
CA PHE A 103 7.13 -1.01 1.79
C PHE A 103 6.53 0.39 1.71
N ALA A 104 6.10 0.78 0.50
CA ALA A 104 5.40 2.02 0.24
C ALA A 104 4.35 1.81 -0.86
N VAL A 105 3.25 2.55 -0.78
CA VAL A 105 2.20 2.55 -1.80
C VAL A 105 2.48 3.68 -2.79
N LEU A 106 2.40 3.38 -4.08
CA LEU A 106 2.65 4.34 -5.14
C LEU A 106 1.37 4.57 -5.97
N LYS A 107 0.74 5.73 -5.76
CA LYS A 107 -0.40 6.22 -6.56
C LYS A 107 -0.05 7.52 -7.27
N GLY A 108 -0.92 7.96 -8.19
CA GLY A 108 -0.78 9.27 -8.83
C GLY A 108 -0.96 10.42 -7.82
N ARG A 109 -0.35 11.58 -8.06
CA ARG A 109 -0.38 12.74 -7.14
C ARG A 109 -1.78 13.16 -6.70
N SER A 110 -2.78 13.00 -7.57
CA SER A 110 -4.18 13.33 -7.30
C SER A 110 -4.84 12.43 -6.25
N ASN A 111 -4.12 11.45 -5.70
CA ASN A 111 -4.56 10.59 -4.60
C ASN A 111 -3.98 11.02 -3.26
N TYR A 112 -3.10 12.03 -3.24
CA TYR A 112 -2.49 12.56 -2.03
C TYR A 112 -2.84 14.03 -1.82
N LEU A 113 -2.82 14.46 -0.57
CA LEU A 113 -2.82 15.88 -0.22
C LEU A 113 -1.63 16.59 -0.85
N CYS A 114 -1.86 17.82 -1.29
CA CYS A 114 -0.82 18.75 -1.66
C CYS A 114 -0.61 19.70 -0.47
N LEU A 115 0.51 19.53 0.25
CA LEU A 115 0.82 20.34 1.42
C LEU A 115 0.75 21.85 1.12
N GLN A 116 1.30 22.27 -0.03
CA GLN A 116 1.22 23.66 -0.48
C GLN A 116 -0.23 24.16 -0.64
N ARG A 117 -1.13 23.36 -1.24
CA ARG A 117 -2.55 23.76 -1.38
C ARG A 117 -3.24 23.85 -0.02
N VAL A 118 -2.92 22.93 0.89
CA VAL A 118 -3.45 22.96 2.26
C VAL A 118 -3.00 24.23 2.97
N ASP A 119 -1.72 24.58 2.90
CA ASP A 119 -1.16 25.79 3.52
C ASP A 119 -1.80 27.07 2.94
N GLU A 120 -1.91 27.17 1.61
CA GLU A 120 -2.54 28.32 0.94
C GLU A 120 -4.02 28.52 1.34
N LEU A 121 -4.76 27.42 1.56
CA LEU A 121 -6.15 27.47 2.01
C LEU A 121 -6.25 27.84 3.50
N ASN A 122 -5.33 27.34 4.32
CA ASN A 122 -5.29 27.66 5.74
C ASN A 122 -5.01 29.16 5.97
N ASP A 123 -4.02 29.73 5.27
CA ASP A 123 -3.67 31.16 5.37
C ASP A 123 -4.81 32.09 4.93
N ARG A 124 -5.51 31.74 3.84
CA ARG A 124 -6.67 32.51 3.35
C ARG A 124 -7.82 32.50 4.35
N SER A 125 -8.04 31.38 5.03
CA SER A 125 -9.11 31.26 6.03
C SER A 125 -8.85 32.11 7.28
N GLN A 126 -7.58 32.39 7.60
CA GLN A 126 -7.19 33.22 8.73
C GLN A 126 -7.22 34.72 8.41
N GLN A 127 -6.99 35.12 7.15
CA GLN A 127 -7.00 36.53 6.72
C GLN A 127 -8.40 37.10 6.46
N LEU A 128 -9.37 36.24 6.18
CA LEU A 128 -10.75 36.63 5.93
C LEU A 128 -11.59 35.99 7.05
N ASP A 129 -12.20 36.79 7.95
CA ASP A 129 -13.26 36.37 8.89
C ASP A 129 -14.55 35.87 8.15
N VAL A 130 -14.41 35.50 6.89
CA VAL A 130 -15.41 35.04 5.95
C VAL A 130 -14.84 33.79 5.31
N ASP A 131 -15.46 32.63 5.60
CA ASP A 131 -15.08 31.31 5.09
C ASP A 131 -14.76 31.33 3.57
N PRO A 132 -13.47 31.39 3.17
CA PRO A 132 -13.11 31.48 1.76
C PRO A 132 -13.12 30.11 1.07
N SER A 133 -13.31 29.02 1.84
CA SER A 133 -13.35 27.63 1.37
C SER A 133 -14.77 27.13 1.09
N GLY A 134 -15.77 27.82 1.63
CA GLY A 134 -17.18 27.68 1.30
C GLY A 134 -17.85 26.34 1.62
N THR A 135 -17.15 25.30 2.10
CA THR A 135 -17.78 24.04 2.50
C THR A 135 -17.07 23.39 3.69
N ALA A 136 -17.84 22.93 4.67
CA ALA A 136 -17.36 22.18 5.84
C ALA A 136 -16.46 20.97 5.48
N ALA A 137 -16.61 20.43 4.26
CA ALA A 137 -15.80 19.34 3.74
C ALA A 137 -14.32 19.72 3.55
N VAL A 138 -14.01 20.93 3.07
CA VAL A 138 -12.62 21.37 2.89
C VAL A 138 -11.96 21.61 4.24
N ARG A 139 -12.67 22.23 5.20
CA ARG A 139 -12.16 22.42 6.57
C ARG A 139 -11.80 21.08 7.22
N LYS A 140 -12.67 20.07 7.09
CA LYS A 140 -12.38 18.72 7.58
C LYS A 140 -11.12 18.10 6.95
N LEU A 141 -10.86 18.36 5.67
CA LEU A 141 -9.65 17.89 4.99
C LEU A 141 -8.39 18.60 5.48
N ILE A 142 -8.47 19.89 5.78
CA ILE A 142 -7.36 20.65 6.38
C ILE A 142 -7.06 20.12 7.79
N GLU A 143 -8.09 19.90 8.62
CA GLU A 143 -7.93 19.30 9.94
C GLU A 143 -7.26 17.91 9.85
N TRP A 144 -7.76 17.05 8.96
CA TRP A 144 -7.19 15.72 8.74
C TRP A 144 -5.74 15.73 8.22
N SER A 145 -5.33 16.79 7.51
CA SER A 145 -3.95 16.92 7.02
C SER A 145 -2.91 16.93 8.14
N HIS A 146 -3.30 17.30 9.36
CA HIS A 146 -2.43 17.29 10.54
C HIS A 146 -2.40 15.93 11.26
N GLU A 147 -3.33 15.03 10.94
CA GLU A 147 -3.46 13.71 11.58
C GLU A 147 -2.93 12.58 10.69
N THR A 148 -3.00 12.74 9.37
CA THR A 148 -2.59 11.72 8.41
C THR A 148 -1.08 11.56 8.31
N LEU A 149 -0.61 10.31 8.25
CA LEU A 149 0.80 9.98 8.04
C LEU A 149 1.18 9.95 6.55
N THR A 150 0.21 9.68 5.67
CA THR A 150 0.45 9.41 4.24
C THR A 150 -0.08 10.53 3.34
N GLY A 151 -1.12 11.25 3.81
CA GLY A 151 -1.90 12.16 2.97
C GLY A 151 -2.75 11.45 1.91
N ASP A 152 -2.86 10.12 1.91
CA ASP A 152 -3.57 9.34 0.89
C ASP A 152 -5.08 9.39 1.09
N SER A 153 -5.82 9.79 0.05
CA SER A 153 -7.30 9.75 0.03
C SER A 153 -7.90 8.38 0.40
N GLY A 154 -7.17 7.28 0.19
CA GLY A 154 -7.59 5.92 0.58
C GLY A 154 -7.56 5.65 2.08
N ASP A 155 -7.01 6.56 2.89
CA ASP A 155 -7.01 6.48 4.36
C ASP A 155 -8.19 7.22 4.99
N ILE A 156 -8.99 7.90 4.19
CA ILE A 156 -10.19 8.61 4.63
C ILE A 156 -11.34 7.62 4.83
N ASP A 157 -11.94 7.60 6.03
CA ASP A 157 -13.03 6.70 6.42
C ASP A 157 -14.43 7.34 6.34
N TRP A 158 -14.52 8.62 5.92
CA TRP A 158 -15.78 9.32 5.69
C TRP A 158 -16.04 9.58 4.20
N SER A 159 -17.26 10.01 3.87
CA SER A 159 -17.61 10.35 2.50
C SER A 159 -16.81 11.57 2.00
N LEU A 160 -15.92 11.34 1.04
CA LEU A 160 -15.08 12.37 0.43
C LEU A 160 -15.79 13.03 -0.75
N SER A 161 -15.90 14.36 -0.73
CA SER A 161 -16.38 15.12 -1.88
C SER A 161 -15.26 15.32 -2.90
N ASP A 162 -15.49 14.92 -4.15
CA ASP A 162 -14.54 15.14 -5.26
C ASP A 162 -14.19 16.61 -5.44
N ASN A 163 -15.15 17.53 -5.22
CA ASN A 163 -14.90 18.95 -5.31
C ASN A 163 -13.97 19.43 -4.20
N ALA A 164 -14.25 19.04 -2.95
CA ALA A 164 -13.40 19.39 -1.83
C ALA A 164 -11.99 18.81 -1.98
N TRP A 165 -11.87 17.55 -2.45
CA TRP A 165 -10.58 16.90 -2.69
C TRP A 165 -9.74 17.64 -3.74
N ARG A 166 -10.35 18.08 -4.84
CA ARG A 166 -9.66 18.86 -5.87
C ARG A 166 -9.10 20.19 -5.37
N GLN A 167 -9.62 20.73 -4.27
CA GLN A 167 -9.07 21.96 -3.66
C GLN A 167 -7.79 21.70 -2.86
N VAL A 168 -7.63 20.50 -2.30
CA VAL A 168 -6.50 20.15 -1.40
C VAL A 168 -5.48 19.20 -2.05
N SER A 169 -5.69 18.75 -3.28
CA SER A 169 -4.82 17.82 -4.02
C SER A 169 -4.46 18.37 -5.40
N VAL A 170 -3.39 17.88 -6.03
CA VAL A 170 -2.89 18.29 -7.38
C VAL A 170 -2.79 17.11 -8.33
N THR A 171 -2.93 17.37 -9.63
CA THR A 171 -2.49 16.41 -10.65
C THR A 171 -0.97 16.40 -10.79
N SER A 172 -0.44 15.44 -11.55
CA SER A 172 1.00 15.39 -11.87
C SER A 172 1.48 16.60 -12.65
N GLU A 173 0.63 17.21 -13.47
CA GLU A 173 0.93 18.37 -14.32
C GLU A 173 0.88 19.69 -13.55
N GLU A 174 0.00 19.78 -12.54
CA GLU A 174 -0.15 20.96 -11.70
C GLU A 174 0.93 21.06 -10.62
N CYS A 175 1.56 19.94 -10.26
CA CYS A 175 2.51 19.89 -9.15
C CYS A 175 3.82 20.60 -9.50
N PRO A 176 4.22 21.67 -8.78
CA PRO A 176 5.48 22.37 -9.04
C PRO A 176 6.72 21.48 -8.81
N GLY A 177 6.61 20.48 -7.93
CA GLY A 177 7.63 19.46 -7.66
C GLY A 177 7.70 18.33 -8.69
N ALA A 178 7.10 18.51 -9.88
CA ALA A 178 7.19 17.56 -11.00
C ALA A 178 8.55 17.52 -11.70
N ARG A 179 9.44 18.48 -11.40
CA ARG A 179 10.75 18.62 -12.02
C ARG A 179 11.87 18.44 -11.01
#